data_AF-A0AA38C5E8-F1
#
_entry.id   AF-A0AA38C5E8-F1
#
_cell.length_a   1.000
_cell.length_b   1.000
_cell.length_c   1.000
_cell.angle_alpha   90.00
_cell.angle_beta   90.00
_cell.angle_gamma   90.00
#
_symmetry.space_group_name_H-M   'P 1'
#
loop_
_entity.id
_entity.type
_entity.pdbx_description
1 polymer ?
#
loop_
_entity_poly.entity_id
_entity_poly.type
_entity_poly.pdbx_seq_one_letter_code
_entity_poly.pdbx_strand_id
1 'polypeptide(L)'
;VWRVFSSFGRKIGVAVVPRVLVELFAVEYIGVDAIIDTEIEVDCHGRATRFFKPPGFVVADLRKKDVVKQDVRECMIHVGVGKFDSNGIFSSLCK
;
A
#
# COMPACT_ATOMS: atom_id res chain seq x y z
N VAL A 1 4.92 14.61 -10.55
CA VAL A 1 4.25 13.50 -9.82
C VAL A 1 2.76 13.77 -9.61
N TRP A 2 2.37 14.85 -8.92
CA TRP A 2 0.96 15.12 -8.61
C TRP A 2 0.02 15.13 -9.83
N ARG A 3 0.35 15.85 -10.90
CA ARG A 3 -0.46 15.89 -12.15
C ARG A 3 -0.78 14.51 -12.72
N VAL A 4 0.20 13.59 -12.70
CA VAL A 4 0.03 12.22 -13.19
C VAL A 4 -0.86 11.45 -12.23
N PHE A 5 -0.61 11.56 -10.93
CA PHE A 5 -1.40 10.90 -9.91
C PHE A 5 -2.88 11.34 -9.94
N SER A 6 -3.15 12.63 -10.04
CA SER A 6 -4.50 13.20 -10.04
C SER A 6 -5.31 12.89 -11.30
N SER A 7 -4.67 12.51 -12.42
CA SER A 7 -5.38 12.20 -13.66
C SER A 7 -5.98 10.79 -13.71
N PHE A 8 -5.65 9.92 -12.75
CA PHE A 8 -6.21 8.57 -12.68
C PHE A 8 -7.47 8.51 -11.83
N GLY A 9 -8.44 7.70 -12.28
CA GLY A 9 -9.67 7.43 -11.54
C GLY A 9 -9.36 6.69 -10.23
N ARG A 10 -8.99 5.42 -10.32
CA ARG A 10 -8.65 4.58 -9.17
C ARG A 10 -7.17 4.72 -8.78
N LYS A 11 -6.92 4.98 -7.51
CA LYS A 11 -5.61 5.25 -6.91
C LYS A 11 -5.44 4.37 -5.68
N ILE A 12 -4.38 3.57 -5.66
CA ILE A 12 -4.05 2.67 -4.55
C ILE A 12 -2.68 3.04 -4.01
N GLY A 13 -2.57 3.24 -2.69
CA GLY A 13 -1.31 3.48 -2.02
C GLY A 13 -0.72 2.19 -1.50
N VAL A 14 0.61 2.09 -1.48
CA VAL A 14 1.32 0.96 -0.88
C VAL A 14 2.26 1.51 0.18
N ALA A 15 2.08 1.08 1.42
CA ALA A 15 2.85 1.55 2.55
C ALA A 15 3.54 0.40 3.29
N VAL A 16 4.77 0.66 3.71
CA VAL A 16 5.57 -0.22 4.56
C VAL A 16 5.26 0.02 6.05
N VAL A 17 4.76 1.20 6.37
CA VAL A 17 4.36 1.58 7.72
C VAL A 17 2.92 1.14 8.00
N PRO A 18 2.54 0.97 9.28
CA PRO A 18 1.20 0.56 9.65
C PRO A 18 0.08 1.41 9.06
N ARG A 19 -1.02 0.76 8.64
CA ARG A 19 -2.24 1.40 8.10
C ARG A 19 -2.68 2.61 8.90
N VAL A 20 -2.81 2.42 10.21
CA VAL A 20 -3.32 3.41 11.17
C VAL A 20 -2.53 4.73 11.15
N LEU A 21 -1.26 4.71 10.69
CA LEU A 21 -0.43 5.92 10.62
C LEU A 21 -0.61 6.71 9.33
N VAL A 22 -1.12 6.09 8.25
CA VAL A 22 -1.09 6.68 6.91
C VAL A 22 -2.44 6.74 6.22
N GLU A 23 -3.38 5.86 6.56
CA GLU A 23 -4.65 5.70 5.84
C GLU A 23 -5.47 6.98 5.88
N LEU A 24 -5.69 7.55 7.07
CA LEU A 24 -6.49 8.77 7.22
C LEU A 24 -5.90 9.90 6.37
N PHE A 25 -4.59 10.08 6.40
CA PHE A 25 -3.93 11.11 5.62
C PHE A 25 -4.04 10.84 4.11
N ALA A 26 -3.80 9.61 3.69
CA ALA A 26 -3.78 9.24 2.28
C ALA A 26 -5.17 9.26 1.64
N VAL A 27 -6.21 8.86 2.37
CA VAL A 27 -7.59 8.88 1.89
C VAL A 27 -8.12 10.32 1.86
N GLU A 28 -8.05 11.03 2.99
CA GLU A 28 -8.71 12.34 3.12
C GLU A 28 -7.95 13.47 2.41
N TYR A 29 -6.61 13.45 2.42
CA TYR A 29 -5.80 14.57 1.92
C TYR A 29 -5.12 14.30 0.58
N ILE A 30 -4.77 13.05 0.29
CA ILE A 30 -4.18 12.67 -1.00
C ILE A 30 -5.28 12.21 -1.99
N GLY A 31 -6.40 11.68 -1.49
CA GLY A 31 -7.48 11.16 -2.33
C GLY A 31 -7.21 9.75 -2.87
N VAL A 32 -6.50 8.93 -2.11
CA VAL A 32 -6.29 7.51 -2.44
C VAL A 32 -7.56 6.71 -2.07
N ASP A 33 -7.96 5.74 -2.90
CA ASP A 33 -9.15 4.93 -2.64
C ASP A 33 -8.92 3.80 -1.63
N ALA A 34 -7.69 3.28 -1.55
CA ALA A 34 -7.31 2.23 -0.60
C ALA A 34 -5.79 2.19 -0.35
N ILE A 35 -5.39 1.71 0.83
CA ILE A 35 -3.97 1.47 1.17
C ILE A 35 -3.71 -0.02 1.36
N ILE A 36 -2.70 -0.51 0.65
CA ILE A 36 -2.09 -1.82 0.87
C ILE A 36 -0.95 -1.63 1.86
N ASP A 37 -1.05 -2.25 3.02
CA ASP A 37 -0.16 -2.01 4.15
C ASP A 37 -0.13 -3.19 5.11
N THR A 38 0.48 -2.94 6.28
CA THR A 38 0.50 -3.87 7.40
C THR A 38 -0.36 -3.30 8.53
N GLU A 39 -1.13 -4.13 9.23
CA GLU A 39 -1.82 -3.71 10.45
C GLU A 39 -1.08 -4.14 11.72
N ILE A 40 -1.11 -3.29 12.74
CA ILE A 40 -0.65 -3.64 14.08
C ILE A 40 -1.71 -4.55 14.71
N GLU A 41 -1.25 -5.64 15.32
CA GLU A 41 -2.08 -6.50 16.13
C GLU A 41 -2.43 -5.80 17.45
N VAL A 42 -3.70 -5.89 17.83
CA VAL A 42 -4.24 -5.32 19.07
C VAL A 42 -4.71 -6.46 19.97
N ASP A 43 -4.45 -6.34 21.27
CA ASP A 43 -4.97 -7.27 22.26
C ASP A 43 -6.49 -7.07 22.44
N CYS A 44 -7.11 -7.93 23.26
CA CYS A 44 -8.52 -7.82 23.60
C CYS A 44 -8.89 -6.52 24.35
N HIS A 45 -7.90 -5.74 24.79
CA HIS A 45 -8.07 -4.44 25.45
C HIS A 45 -7.77 -3.26 24.51
N GLY A 46 -7.54 -3.50 23.22
CA GLY A 46 -7.24 -2.47 22.22
C GLY A 46 -5.82 -1.91 22.29
N ARG A 47 -4.88 -2.61 22.94
CA ARG A 47 -3.47 -2.19 23.05
C ARG A 47 -2.63 -2.84 21.97
N ALA A 48 -1.74 -2.07 21.36
CA ALA A 48 -0.78 -2.58 20.39
C ALA A 48 0.12 -3.66 21.03
N THR A 49 0.11 -4.88 20.45
CA THR A 49 0.88 -6.03 20.98
C THR A 49 2.34 -6.03 20.54
N ARG A 50 2.75 -5.05 19.73
CA ARG A 50 4.03 -4.96 18.99
C ARG A 50 4.17 -5.98 17.85
N PHE A 51 3.14 -6.77 17.59
CA PHE A 51 3.10 -7.67 16.44
C PHE A 51 2.29 -7.06 15.29
N PHE A 52 2.49 -7.61 14.10
CA PHE A 52 1.65 -7.29 12.94
C PHE A 52 0.61 -8.40 12.77
N LYS A 53 -0.61 -8.03 12.35
CA LYS A 53 -1.64 -9.02 11.98
C LYS A 53 -1.15 -9.85 10.78
N PRO A 54 -1.43 -11.16 10.73
CA PRO A 54 -1.17 -12.00 9.56
C PRO A 54 -1.84 -11.40 8.29
N PRO A 55 -1.17 -11.43 7.11
CA PRO A 55 0.07 -12.13 6.77
C PRO A 55 1.38 -11.42 7.18
N GLY A 56 1.30 -10.32 7.93
CA GLY A 56 2.45 -9.60 8.48
C GLY A 56 3.06 -8.56 7.55
N PHE A 57 4.30 -8.19 7.84
CA PHE A 57 5.01 -7.02 7.30
C PHE A 57 5.19 -7.03 5.77
N VAL A 58 4.67 -6.00 5.10
CA VAL A 58 4.79 -5.77 3.66
C VAL A 58 6.13 -5.08 3.35
N VAL A 59 7.26 -5.79 3.50
CA VAL A 59 8.59 -5.16 3.31
C VAL A 59 9.48 -5.74 2.25
N ALA A 60 9.19 -6.92 1.72
CA ALA A 60 9.86 -7.31 0.50
C ALA A 60 9.06 -6.80 -0.70
N ASP A 61 9.73 -6.14 -1.62
CA ASP A 61 9.23 -5.81 -2.95
C ASP A 61 8.53 -7.00 -3.66
N LEU A 62 8.93 -8.24 -3.33
CA LEU A 62 8.27 -9.47 -3.76
C LEU A 62 6.87 -9.64 -3.14
N ARG A 63 6.71 -9.37 -1.83
CA ARG A 63 5.40 -9.43 -1.15
C ARG A 63 4.47 -8.32 -1.60
N LYS A 64 5.00 -7.13 -1.94
CA LYS A 64 4.19 -6.06 -2.55
C LYS A 64 3.53 -6.56 -3.83
N LYS A 65 4.23 -7.31 -4.68
CA LYS A 65 3.64 -7.86 -5.91
C LYS A 65 2.50 -8.83 -5.63
N ASP A 66 2.68 -9.74 -4.68
CA ASP A 66 1.69 -10.77 -4.41
C ASP A 66 0.45 -10.20 -3.74
N VAL A 67 0.63 -9.28 -2.79
CA VAL A 67 -0.50 -8.58 -2.14
C VAL A 67 -1.24 -7.71 -3.15
N VAL A 68 -0.51 -6.97 -4.01
CA VAL A 68 -1.15 -6.18 -5.06
C VAL A 68 -1.86 -7.08 -6.06
N LYS A 69 -1.29 -8.23 -6.47
CA LYS A 69 -1.99 -9.18 -7.35
C LYS A 69 -3.22 -9.80 -6.69
N GLN A 70 -3.23 -9.97 -5.36
CA GLN A 70 -4.33 -10.55 -4.61
C GLN A 70 -5.47 -9.55 -4.37
N ASP A 71 -5.15 -8.30 -4.05
CA ASP A 71 -6.12 -7.24 -3.75
C ASP A 71 -6.59 -6.51 -5.03
N VAL A 72 -5.76 -6.53 -6.07
CA VAL A 72 -6.01 -5.88 -7.37
C VAL A 72 -6.22 -6.94 -8.46
N ARG A 73 -6.75 -8.12 -8.10
CA ARG A 73 -6.98 -9.31 -8.97
C ARG A 73 -7.56 -9.01 -10.36
N GLU A 74 -8.27 -7.90 -10.53
CA GLU A 74 -8.95 -7.54 -11.78
C GLU A 74 -8.48 -6.21 -12.41
N CYS A 75 -7.64 -5.40 -11.75
CA CYS A 75 -7.22 -4.10 -12.29
C CYS A 75 -5.74 -4.11 -12.72
N MET A 76 -5.50 -3.87 -14.01
CA MET A 76 -4.15 -3.63 -14.51
C MET A 76 -3.58 -2.34 -13.89
N ILE A 77 -2.36 -2.41 -13.36
CA ILE A 77 -1.65 -1.23 -12.86
C ILE A 77 -1.07 -0.48 -14.05
N HIS A 78 -1.54 0.75 -14.27
CA HIS A 78 -1.08 1.58 -15.38
C HIS A 78 0.21 2.33 -15.03
N VAL A 79 0.27 2.92 -13.83
CA VAL A 79 1.42 3.74 -13.41
C VAL A 79 1.75 3.46 -11.95
N GLY A 80 3.03 3.28 -11.66
CA GLY A 80 3.58 3.20 -10.32
C GLY A 80 4.46 4.41 -10.03
N VAL A 81 4.26 5.03 -8.88
CA VAL A 81 5.06 6.16 -8.41
C VAL A 81 5.58 5.84 -7.01
N GLY A 82 6.89 5.91 -6.81
CA GLY A 82 7.52 5.60 -5.51
C GLY A 82 8.98 6.05 -5.46
N LYS A 83 9.64 5.84 -4.32
CA LYS A 83 11.07 6.20 -4.13
C LYS A 83 12.00 5.13 -4.74
N PHE A 84 13.03 5.59 -5.46
CA PHE A 84 13.90 4.81 -6.35
C PHE A 84 14.39 3.46 -5.79
N ASP A 85 14.85 3.42 -4.53
CA ASP A 85 15.44 2.22 -3.93
C ASP A 85 14.44 1.09 -3.62
N SER A 86 13.13 1.35 -3.76
CA SER A 86 12.04 0.40 -3.51
C SER A 86 11.18 0.08 -4.75
N ASN A 87 11.65 0.52 -5.94
CA ASN A 87 10.85 0.52 -7.16
C ASN A 87 11.22 -0.56 -8.18
N GLY A 88 12.37 -1.23 -8.06
CA GLY A 88 12.90 -2.11 -9.12
C GLY A 88 11.94 -3.25 -9.49
N ILE A 89 11.20 -3.76 -8.52
CA ILE A 89 10.25 -4.86 -8.69
C ILE A 89 8.83 -4.31 -8.94
N PHE A 90 8.39 -3.25 -8.26
CA PHE A 90 7.05 -2.67 -8.44
C PHE A 90 6.86 -2.00 -9.82
N SER A 91 7.91 -1.36 -10.35
CA SER A 91 7.90 -0.79 -11.70
C SER A 91 7.62 -1.84 -12.77
N SER A 92 8.08 -3.09 -12.57
CA SER A 92 7.83 -4.19 -13.49
C SER A 92 6.37 -4.68 -13.50
N LEU A 93 5.51 -4.20 -12.59
CA LEU A 93 4.06 -4.47 -12.62
C LEU A 93 3.29 -3.41 -13.42
N CYS A 94 3.92 -2.27 -13.69
CA CYS A 94 3.31 -1.15 -14.41
C CYS A 94 3.55 -1.37 -15.91
N LYS A 95 2.52 -1.12 -16.73
CA LYS A 95 2.59 -1.21 -18.19
C LYS A 95 2.52 0.17 -18.84
#